data_AF-A0A920RRN3-F1
#
_entry.id   AF-A0A920RRN3-F1
#
_cell.length_a   1.000
_cell.length_b   1.000
_cell.length_c   1.000
_cell.angle_alpha   90.00
_cell.angle_beta   90.00
_cell.angle_gamma   90.00
#
_symmetry.space_group_name_H-M   'P 1'
#
loop_
_entity.id
_entity.type
_entity.pdbx_description
1 polymer ?
#
loop_
_entity_poly.entity_id
_entity_poly.type
_entity_poly.pdbx_seq_one_letter_code
_entity_poly.pdbx_strand_id
1 'polypeptide(L)' 'MAGKPIKGFSASDCAPITTDSVRHVVTWKGHKDCHLLQGRPIRLRFHLKRAKLYAFEPGIRHSHYLQSYD' A
#
# COMPACT_ATOMS: atom_id res chain seq x y z
N MET A 1 -7.44 -15.39 -12.06
CA MET A 1 -7.41 -16.05 -10.74
C MET A 1 -7.16 -15.04 -9.62
N ALA A 2 -8.07 -14.92 -8.65
CA ALA A 2 -7.93 -14.00 -7.53
C ALA A 2 -7.04 -14.61 -6.43
N GLY A 3 -5.76 -14.23 -6.41
CA GLY A 3 -4.87 -14.49 -5.26
C GLY A 3 -5.42 -13.99 -3.91
N LYS A 4 -4.99 -14.64 -2.82
CA LYS A 4 -5.44 -14.38 -1.45
C LYS A 4 -4.78 -13.11 -0.87
N PRO A 5 -5.49 -12.28 -0.09
CA PRO A 5 -4.88 -11.15 0.62
C PRO A 5 -3.77 -11.61 1.56
N ILE A 6 -2.71 -10.80 1.68
CA ILE A 6 -1.68 -11.00 2.69
C ILE A 6 -2.28 -10.63 4.06
N LYS A 7 -2.07 -11.48 5.08
CA LYS A 7 -2.57 -11.25 6.44
C LYS A 7 -2.14 -9.87 6.94
N GLY A 8 -3.09 -9.07 7.44
CA GLY A 8 -2.86 -7.70 7.91
C GLY A 8 -2.84 -6.62 6.80
N PHE A 9 -2.86 -7.02 5.53
CA PHE A 9 -2.90 -6.12 4.37
C PHE A 9 -4.17 -6.30 3.53
N SER A 10 -5.25 -6.74 4.17
CA SER A 10 -6.56 -6.89 3.51
C SER A 10 -7.30 -5.56 3.40
N ALA A 11 -8.36 -5.52 2.59
CA ALA A 11 -9.21 -4.33 2.47
C ALA A 11 -9.91 -3.96 3.79
N SER A 12 -10.27 -4.95 4.63
CA SER A 12 -10.87 -4.71 5.96
C SER A 12 -9.86 -4.24 7.01
N ASP A 13 -8.58 -4.41 6.73
CA ASP A 13 -7.50 -3.89 7.57
C ASP A 13 -7.03 -2.51 7.10
N CYS A 14 -7.33 -2.11 5.86
CA CYS A 14 -6.92 -0.82 5.29
C CYS A 14 -7.76 0.32 5.86
N ALA A 15 -7.12 1.43 6.24
CA ALA A 15 -7.81 2.68 6.51
C ALA A 15 -8.34 3.29 5.19
N PRO A 16 -9.64 3.61 5.08
CA PRO A 16 -10.18 4.24 3.88
C PRO A 16 -9.61 5.64 3.63
N ILE A 17 -9.34 5.95 2.36
CA ILE A 17 -9.00 7.31 1.91
C ILE A 17 -10.28 7.97 1.40
N THR A 18 -10.66 9.11 1.97
CA THR A 18 -11.94 9.79 1.68
C THR A 18 -11.80 11.29 1.37
N THR A 19 -10.61 11.73 1.00
CA THR A 19 -10.26 13.13 0.66
C THR A 19 -10.01 13.25 -0.85
N ASP A 20 -10.01 14.50 -1.32
CA ASP A 20 -9.72 14.97 -2.68
C ASP A 20 -8.23 15.18 -2.99
N SER A 21 -7.33 15.04 -2.01
CA SER A 21 -5.89 15.11 -2.27
C SER A 21 -5.44 14.00 -3.22
N VAL A 22 -4.36 14.22 -3.96
CA VAL A 22 -3.75 13.21 -4.84
C VAL A 22 -2.64 12.41 -4.15
N ARG A 23 -2.14 12.88 -2.99
CA ARG A 23 -1.03 12.25 -2.24
C ARG A 23 -1.54 11.72 -0.92
N HIS A 24 -1.43 10.39 -0.76
CA HIS A 24 -1.87 9.69 0.45
C HIS A 24 -0.83 8.71 0.94
N VAL A 25 -0.79 8.53 2.26
CA VAL A 25 -0.12 7.37 2.88
C VAL A 25 -1.19 6.33 3.13
N VAL A 26 -1.05 5.16 2.52
CA VAL A 26 -1.94 4.03 2.78
C VAL A 26 -1.50 3.38 4.09
N THR A 27 -2.44 3.20 5.01
CA THR A 27 -2.19 2.57 6.31
C THR A 27 -3.14 1.40 6.51
N TRP A 28 -2.69 0.43 7.29
CA TRP A 28 -3.47 -0.71 7.72
C TRP A 28 -3.49 -0.79 9.24
N LYS A 29 -4.45 -1.52 9.80
CA LYS A 29 -4.52 -1.80 11.24
C LYS A 29 -3.20 -2.41 11.70
N GLY A 30 -2.51 -1.71 12.61
CA GLY A 30 -1.23 -2.15 13.15
C GLY A 30 -0.02 -1.96 12.22
N HIS A 31 -0.20 -1.46 11.00
CA HIS A 31 0.89 -1.25 10.03
C HIS A 31 0.79 0.14 9.40
N LYS A 32 1.81 0.98 9.63
CA LYS A 32 1.84 2.36 9.10
C LYS A 32 2.21 2.42 7.62
N ASP A 33 2.73 1.32 7.05
CA ASP A 33 3.25 1.24 5.69
C ASP A 33 3.38 -0.23 5.23
N CYS A 34 3.97 -0.42 4.04
CA CYS A 34 4.25 -1.72 3.44
C CYS A 34 5.63 -2.29 3.79
N HIS A 35 6.31 -1.84 4.85
CA HIS A 35 7.68 -2.27 5.18
C HIS A 35 7.81 -3.81 5.32
N LEU A 36 6.82 -4.47 5.93
CA LEU A 36 6.80 -5.93 6.08
C LEU A 36 6.67 -6.72 4.77
N LEU A 37 6.40 -6.04 3.65
CA LEU A 37 6.25 -6.63 2.32
C LEU A 37 7.48 -6.43 1.43
N GLN A 38 8.53 -5.77 1.93
CA GLN A 38 9.76 -5.53 1.18
C GLN A 38 10.40 -6.83 0.67
N GLY A 39 11.00 -6.76 -0.52
CA GLY A 39 11.68 -7.90 -1.15
C GLY A 39 10.76 -9.01 -1.67
N ARG A 40 9.44 -8.79 -1.71
CA ARG A 40 8.47 -9.78 -2.20
C ARG A 40 7.69 -9.21 -3.38
N PRO A 41 7.48 -9.99 -4.46
CA PRO A 41 6.52 -9.62 -5.49
C PRO A 41 5.12 -9.47 -4.88
N ILE A 42 4.51 -8.30 -5.03
CA ILE A 42 3.17 -8.00 -4.54
C ILE A 42 2.23 -7.68 -5.69
N ARG A 43 0.94 -7.93 -5.47
CA ARG A 43 -0.12 -7.48 -6.36
C ARG A 43 -1.10 -6.60 -5.60
N LEU A 44 -1.25 -5.36 -6.04
CA LEU A 44 -2.20 -4.42 -5.47
C LEU A 44 -3.61 -4.67 -6.02
N ARG A 45 -4.62 -4.54 -5.16
CA ARG A 45 -6.03 -4.56 -5.54
C ARG A 45 -6.71 -3.32 -4.98
N PHE A 46 -7.20 -2.46 -5.88
CA PHE A 46 -7.92 -1.25 -5.51
C PHE A 46 -9.40 -1.58 -5.24
N HIS A 47 -9.93 -1.06 -4.13
CA HIS A 47 -11.34 -1.13 -3.77
C HIS A 47 -11.89 0.30 -3.79
N LEU A 48 -12.69 0.63 -4.81
CA LEU A 48 -13.16 2.00 -5.05
C LEU A 48 -14.67 2.09 -4.83
N LYS A 49 -15.12 3.13 -4.13
CA LYS A 49 -16.54 3.45 -3.94
C LYS A 49 -16.75 4.91 -4.28
N ARG A 50 -17.59 5.20 -5.29
CA ARG A 50 -17.83 6.56 -5.81
C ARG A 50 -16.53 7.28 -6.22
N ALA A 51 -15.59 6.53 -6.79
CA ALA A 51 -14.29 7.04 -7.21
C ALA A 51 -13.86 6.38 -8.53
N LYS A 52 -12.98 7.05 -9.27
CA LYS A 52 -12.31 6.53 -10.46
C LYS A 52 -10.79 6.63 -10.25
N LEU A 53 -10.07 5.59 -10.67
CA LEU A 53 -8.61 5.58 -10.66
C LEU A 53 -8.11 5.74 -12.09
N TYR A 54 -7.34 6.79 -12.34
CA TYR A 54 -6.73 7.04 -13.66
C TYR A 54 -5.30 6.50 -13.72
N ALA A 55 -4.47 6.92 -12.78
CA ALA A 55 -3.09 6.48 -12.62
C ALA A 55 -2.74 6.41 -11.13
N PHE A 56 -1.70 5.64 -10.79
CA PHE A 56 -1.11 5.64 -9.46
C PHE A 56 0.41 5.50 -9.58
N GLU A 57 1.12 6.09 -8.63
CA GLU A 57 2.56 5.97 -8.51
C GLU A 57 2.91 5.62 -7.05
N PRO A 58 3.65 4.53 -6.81
CA PRO A 58 4.14 4.24 -5.47
C PRO A 58 5.29 5.19 -5.11
N GLY A 59 5.14 5.94 -4.02
CA GLY A 59 6.18 6.81 -3.48
C GLY A 59 6.78 6.27 -2.18
N ILE A 60 8.08 6.47 -1.99
CA ILE A 60 8.78 6.15 -0.75
C ILE A 60 8.97 7.45 0.05
N ARG A 61 8.37 7.53 1.25
CA ARG A 61 8.51 8.70 2.14
C ARG A 61 9.72 8.62 3.09
N HIS A 62 10.19 7.41 3.36
CA HIS A 62 11.37 7.17 4.18
C HIS A 62 12.40 6.45 3.32
N SER A 63 13.52 7.12 3.01
CA SER A 63 14.63 6.49 2.33
C SER A 63 15.23 5.45 3.29
N HIS A 64 14.87 4.18 3.11
CA HIS A 64 15.62 3.11 3.75
C HIS A 64 16.96 3.03 3.02
N TYR A 65 18.03 3.44 3.69
CA TYR A 65 19.38 3.06 3.28
C TYR A 65 19.43 1.54 3.31
N LEU A 66 19.39 0.91 2.13
CA LEU A 66 19.97 -0.41 1.98
C LEU A 66 21.44 -0.19 2.27
N GLN A 67 21.89 -0.59 3.45
CA GLN A 67 23.31 -0.69 3.74
C GLN A 67 23.87 -1.62 2.65
N SER A 68 24.63 -1.06 1.73
CA SER A 68 25.36 -1.82 0.71
C SER A 68 26.13 -2.90 1.46
N TYR A 69 25.87 -4.17 1.12
CA TYR A 69 26.78 -5.23 1.53
C TYR A 69 28.17 -4.87 0.96
N ASP A 70 29.17 -4.80 1.84
CA ASP A 70 30.59 -4.91 1.46
C ASP A 70 30.84 -6.24 0.74
#